data_AF-G3MF49-F1
#
_entry.id   AF-G3MF49-F1
#
_cell.length_a   1.000
_cell.length_b   1.000
_cell.length_c   1.000
_cell.angle_alpha   90.00
_cell.angle_beta   90.00
_cell.angle_gamma   90.00
#
_symmetry.space_group_name_H-M   'P 1'
#
loop_
_entity.id
_entity.type
_entity.pdbx_description
1 polymer ?
#
loop_
_entity_poly.entity_id
_entity_poly.type
_entity_poly.pdbx_seq_one_letter_code
_entity_poly.pdbx_strand_id
1 'polypeptide(L)'
;STKTCPHCNHVTRRPKPENQPLKCTACGGSWCYSCHAPWHEGLNCRQFRKGDRLLKAWARTTAHGQVNAQRCPKCKIFIQRITGCDHMHCARCKTHFCYRCGDRFRQLKFFGDHYSKLSVFGCKFRYKADKPLQRKIVRGAVFGGKLVAAPIVGVLALCAGVIVVGVGAFAFPLYGGLRLVQRYHSVKKSVNLETDSTPRLVCFS
;
A
#
# COMPACT_ATOMS: atom_id res chain seq x y z
N SER A 1 -41.63 5.94 -26.61
CA SER A 1 -40.20 5.65 -26.42
C SER A 1 -39.88 5.70 -24.93
N THR A 2 -39.13 4.71 -24.44
CA THR A 2 -38.67 4.56 -23.05
C THR A 2 -37.15 4.56 -23.02
N LYS A 3 -36.53 5.14 -21.99
CA LYS A 3 -35.07 5.16 -21.79
C LYS A 3 -34.71 4.91 -20.32
N THR A 4 -33.51 4.40 -20.06
CA THR A 4 -33.02 4.14 -18.71
C THR A 4 -32.31 5.35 -18.11
N CYS A 5 -32.44 5.51 -16.79
CA CYS A 5 -31.76 6.57 -16.05
C CYS A 5 -30.23 6.34 -16.04
N PRO A 6 -29.39 7.35 -16.34
CA PRO A 6 -27.94 7.20 -16.35
C PRO A 6 -27.33 6.97 -14.95
N HIS A 7 -28.10 7.20 -13.87
CA HIS A 7 -27.61 7.08 -12.49
C HIS A 7 -27.94 5.73 -11.84
N CYS A 8 -29.13 5.19 -12.08
CA CYS A 8 -29.63 3.99 -11.39
C CYS A 8 -30.21 2.93 -12.35
N ASN A 9 -30.11 3.16 -13.66
CA ASN A 9 -30.64 2.29 -14.72
C ASN A 9 -32.17 2.02 -14.67
N HIS A 10 -32.92 2.75 -13.84
CA HIS A 10 -34.38 2.65 -13.77
C HIS A 10 -35.01 3.08 -15.10
N VAL A 11 -36.00 2.32 -15.57
CA VAL A 11 -36.71 2.63 -16.82
C VAL A 11 -37.61 3.85 -16.62
N THR A 12 -37.50 4.82 -17.52
CA THR A 12 -38.27 6.06 -17.49
C THR A 12 -38.99 6.28 -18.81
N ARG A 13 -40.15 6.93 -18.73
CA ARG A 13 -40.94 7.34 -19.91
C ARG A 13 -40.59 8.79 -20.26
N ARG A 14 -40.75 9.14 -21.54
CA ARG A 14 -40.55 10.52 -22.01
C ARG A 14 -41.47 11.47 -21.22
N PRO A 15 -40.94 12.57 -20.64
CA PRO A 15 -41.77 13.54 -19.95
C PRO A 15 -42.66 14.30 -20.94
N LYS A 16 -43.89 14.62 -20.53
CA LYS A 16 -44.78 15.60 -21.18
C LYS A 16 -45.05 16.69 -20.13
N PRO A 17 -44.74 17.97 -20.38
CA PRO A 17 -44.20 18.60 -21.59
C PRO A 17 -42.69 18.33 -21.83
N GLU A 18 -42.25 18.46 -23.08
CA GLU A 18 -40.94 17.99 -23.57
C GLU A 18 -39.73 18.81 -23.09
N ASN A 19 -39.94 20.06 -22.66
CA ASN A 19 -38.90 21.00 -22.23
C ASN A 19 -38.63 21.00 -20.72
N GLN A 20 -38.94 19.91 -20.01
CA GLN A 20 -38.76 19.82 -18.55
C GLN A 20 -37.69 18.81 -18.12
N PRO A 21 -37.06 19.02 -16.95
CA PRO A 21 -36.16 18.04 -16.34
C PRO A 21 -36.89 16.75 -16.02
N LEU A 22 -36.37 15.62 -16.53
CA LEU A 22 -36.87 14.32 -16.12
C LEU A 22 -36.24 13.95 -14.77
N LYS A 23 -37.03 13.99 -13.71
CA LYS A 23 -36.65 13.50 -12.38
C LYS A 23 -36.89 12.00 -12.30
N CYS A 24 -35.85 11.24 -11.98
CA CYS A 24 -35.99 9.80 -11.76
C CYS A 24 -36.66 9.52 -10.41
N THR A 25 -37.69 8.66 -10.40
CA THR A 25 -38.40 8.27 -9.16
C THR A 25 -37.56 7.40 -8.24
N ALA A 26 -36.63 6.61 -8.78
CA ALA A 26 -35.80 5.70 -7.98
C ALA A 26 -34.61 6.39 -7.30
N CYS A 27 -33.93 7.32 -8.00
CA CYS A 27 -32.72 7.97 -7.46
C CYS A 27 -32.84 9.48 -7.23
N GLY A 28 -33.98 10.09 -7.57
CA GLY A 28 -34.20 11.54 -7.47
C GLY A 28 -33.41 12.40 -8.46
N GLY A 29 -32.51 11.81 -9.27
CA GLY A 29 -31.65 12.54 -10.19
C GLY A 29 -32.42 13.16 -11.36
N SER A 30 -32.14 14.43 -11.66
CA SER A 30 -32.70 15.16 -12.82
C SER A 30 -31.77 15.11 -14.02
N TRP A 31 -32.27 14.68 -15.18
CA TRP A 31 -31.47 14.53 -16.40
C TRP A 31 -32.28 14.84 -17.66
N CYS A 32 -31.59 15.08 -18.77
CA CYS A 32 -32.22 15.37 -20.05
C CYS A 32 -32.47 14.09 -20.85
N TYR A 33 -33.75 13.80 -21.14
CA TYR A 33 -34.17 12.61 -21.87
C TYR A 33 -33.54 12.50 -23.28
N SER A 34 -33.31 13.62 -23.95
CA SER A 34 -32.77 13.66 -25.31
C SER A 34 -31.28 13.33 -25.36
N CYS A 35 -30.46 13.91 -24.47
CA CYS A 35 -29.01 13.80 -24.55
C CYS A 35 -28.36 12.81 -23.57
N HIS A 36 -29.10 12.27 -22.59
CA HIS A 36 -28.58 11.39 -21.53
C HIS A 36 -27.52 12.05 -20.63
N ALA A 37 -27.61 13.37 -20.45
CA ALA A 37 -26.73 14.14 -19.57
C ALA A 37 -27.52 14.71 -18.38
N PRO A 38 -26.84 15.21 -17.32
CA PRO A 38 -27.48 16.00 -16.27
C PRO A 38 -28.31 17.13 -16.88
N TRP A 39 -29.41 17.48 -16.21
CA TRP A 39 -30.28 18.54 -16.69
C TRP A 39 -29.49 19.85 -16.86
N HIS A 40 -29.68 20.51 -18.00
CA HIS A 40 -28.98 21.74 -18.36
C HIS A 40 -29.99 22.80 -18.79
N GLU A 41 -30.27 23.74 -17.89
CA GLU A 41 -31.19 24.84 -18.13
C GLU A 41 -30.52 25.92 -19.01
N GLY A 42 -31.27 26.52 -19.93
CA GLY A 42 -30.78 27.59 -20.81
C GLY A 42 -29.82 27.15 -21.92
N LEU A 43 -29.47 25.86 -22.01
CA LEU A 43 -28.59 25.31 -23.05
C LEU A 43 -29.31 24.23 -23.85
N ASN A 44 -29.15 24.24 -25.17
CA ASN A 44 -29.59 23.12 -25.98
C ASN A 44 -28.63 21.92 -25.86
N CYS A 45 -29.10 20.72 -26.20
CA CYS A 45 -28.33 19.48 -26.08
C CYS A 45 -26.99 19.53 -26.84
N ARG A 46 -26.93 20.26 -27.96
CA ARG A 46 -25.72 20.39 -28.81
C ARG A 46 -24.68 21.29 -28.15
N GLN A 47 -25.10 22.42 -27.60
CA GLN A 47 -24.28 23.37 -26.85
C GLN A 47 -23.71 22.71 -25.59
N PHE A 48 -24.55 22.00 -24.83
CA PHE A 48 -24.09 21.28 -23.63
C PHE A 48 -23.00 20.26 -23.97
N ARG A 49 -23.21 19.43 -25.00
CA ARG A 49 -22.21 18.45 -25.46
C ARG A 49 -20.92 19.11 -25.92
N LYS A 50 -21.00 20.25 -26.63
CA LYS A 50 -19.83 21.03 -27.06
C LYS A 50 -19.07 21.57 -25.84
N GLY A 51 -19.78 22.16 -24.87
CA GLY A 51 -19.21 22.68 -23.63
C GLY A 51 -18.51 21.60 -22.81
N ASP A 52 -19.17 20.45 -22.58
CA ASP A 52 -18.58 19.31 -21.86
C ASP A 52 -17.32 18.77 -22.55
N ARG A 53 -17.32 18.70 -23.89
CA ARG A 53 -16.12 18.34 -24.66
C ARG A 53 -14.98 19.35 -24.46
N LEU A 54 -15.28 20.65 -24.49
CA LEU A 54 -14.28 21.71 -24.28
C LEU A 54 -13.72 21.68 -22.86
N LEU A 55 -14.57 21.49 -21.85
CA LEU A 55 -14.15 21.37 -20.45
C LEU A 55 -13.20 20.18 -20.26
N LYS A 56 -13.55 19.01 -20.84
CA LYS A 56 -12.71 17.81 -20.80
C LYS A 56 -11.39 18.00 -21.56
N ALA A 57 -11.39 18.76 -22.65
CA ALA A 57 -10.18 19.08 -23.40
C ALA A 57 -9.27 20.00 -22.58
N TRP A 58 -9.81 21.12 -22.09
CA TRP A 58 -9.11 22.07 -21.22
C TRP A 58 -8.52 21.39 -19.99
N ALA A 59 -9.25 20.47 -19.35
CA ALA A 59 -8.78 19.73 -18.18
C ALA A 59 -7.53 18.88 -18.47
N ARG A 60 -7.40 18.36 -19.69
CA ARG A 60 -6.25 17.55 -20.14
C ARG A 60 -5.10 18.39 -20.67
N THR A 61 -5.35 19.64 -21.02
CA THR A 61 -4.30 20.57 -21.43
C THR A 61 -3.29 20.73 -20.31
N THR A 62 -2.01 20.79 -20.70
CA THR A 62 -0.90 20.94 -19.76
C THR A 62 -0.41 22.38 -19.80
N ALA A 63 -0.45 23.06 -18.65
CA ALA A 63 0.11 24.39 -18.44
C ALA A 63 1.28 24.27 -17.45
N HIS A 64 2.40 24.94 -17.72
CA HIS A 64 3.59 24.91 -16.85
C HIS A 64 4.07 23.50 -16.47
N GLY A 65 3.94 22.53 -17.39
CA GLY A 65 4.36 21.14 -17.16
C GLY A 65 3.44 20.30 -16.25
N GLN A 66 2.23 20.78 -15.94
CA GLN A 66 1.20 20.04 -15.20
C GLN A 66 -0.17 20.15 -15.88
N VAL A 67 -1.04 19.15 -15.70
CA VAL A 67 -2.40 19.21 -16.26
C VAL A 67 -3.26 20.22 -15.50
N ASN A 68 -4.14 20.90 -16.22
CA ASN A 68 -5.04 21.91 -15.64
C ASN A 68 -5.97 21.31 -14.57
N ALA A 69 -6.51 20.11 -14.80
CA ALA A 69 -7.32 19.41 -13.82
C ALA A 69 -7.04 17.90 -13.82
N GLN A 70 -6.75 17.36 -12.63
CA GLN A 70 -6.47 15.94 -12.45
C GLN A 70 -7.75 15.14 -12.20
N ARG A 71 -7.85 13.94 -12.78
CA ARG A 71 -8.96 13.02 -12.51
C ARG A 71 -8.75 12.27 -11.20
N CYS A 72 -9.78 12.21 -10.36
CA CYS A 72 -9.79 11.34 -9.19
C CYS A 72 -9.66 9.87 -9.63
N PRO A 73 -8.75 9.07 -9.03
CA PRO A 73 -8.56 7.67 -9.42
C PRO A 73 -9.79 6.80 -9.15
N LYS A 74 -10.60 7.13 -8.13
CA LYS A 74 -11.80 6.37 -7.72
C LYS A 74 -13.06 6.79 -8.48
N CYS A 75 -13.48 8.05 -8.35
CA CYS A 75 -14.76 8.53 -8.92
C CYS A 75 -14.63 9.28 -10.26
N LYS A 76 -13.40 9.42 -10.80
CA LYS A 76 -13.09 10.02 -12.11
C LYS A 76 -13.53 11.47 -12.33
N ILE A 77 -14.01 12.16 -11.29
CA ILE A 77 -14.28 13.60 -11.36
C ILE A 77 -12.99 14.37 -11.60
N PHE A 78 -13.07 15.47 -12.35
CA PHE A 78 -11.96 16.40 -12.52
C PHE A 78 -11.87 17.33 -11.32
N ILE A 79 -10.66 17.46 -10.79
CA ILE A 79 -10.33 18.31 -9.65
C ILE A 79 -9.26 19.26 -10.13
N GLN A 80 -9.48 20.56 -9.98
CA GLN A 80 -8.47 21.58 -10.24
C GLN A 80 -7.67 21.84 -8.97
N ARG A 81 -6.37 22.07 -9.12
CA ARG A 81 -5.51 22.58 -8.05
C ARG A 81 -5.34 24.07 -8.21
N ILE A 82 -5.61 24.83 -7.14
CA ILE A 82 -5.45 26.29 -7.12
C ILE A 82 -3.99 26.62 -6.76
N THR A 83 -3.50 26.18 -5.60
CA THR A 83 -2.11 26.33 -5.15
C THR A 83 -1.75 25.22 -4.15
N GLY A 84 -0.45 25.00 -3.89
CA GLY A 84 0.02 24.17 -2.77
C GLY A 84 0.52 22.75 -3.11
N CYS A 85 0.35 21.83 -2.16
CA CYS A 85 0.94 20.49 -2.14
C CYS A 85 0.37 19.54 -3.21
N ASP A 86 1.16 18.55 -3.63
CA ASP A 86 0.71 17.49 -4.54
C ASP A 86 -0.26 16.49 -3.88
N HIS A 87 -0.39 16.49 -2.55
CA HIS A 87 -1.33 15.64 -1.82
C HIS A 87 -2.71 16.28 -1.81
N MET A 88 -3.66 15.69 -2.54
CA MET A 88 -5.04 16.15 -2.55
C MET A 88 -5.99 15.05 -2.10
N HIS A 89 -7.14 15.43 -1.58
CA HIS A 89 -8.25 14.53 -1.28
C HIS A 89 -9.45 14.90 -2.14
N CYS A 90 -10.19 13.89 -2.60
CA CYS A 90 -11.39 14.12 -3.40
C CYS A 90 -12.57 14.49 -2.51
N ALA A 91 -13.21 15.64 -2.73
CA ALA A 91 -14.38 16.07 -1.96
C ALA A 91 -15.56 15.07 -2.04
N ARG A 92 -15.76 14.41 -3.18
CA ARG A 92 -16.87 13.47 -3.39
C ARG A 92 -16.66 12.10 -2.75
N CYS A 93 -15.47 11.51 -2.92
CA CYS A 93 -15.21 10.12 -2.51
C CYS A 93 -14.17 9.98 -1.40
N LYS A 94 -13.72 11.11 -0.83
CA LYS A 94 -12.72 11.24 0.26
C LYS A 94 -11.42 10.48 0.03
N THR A 95 -11.10 10.17 -1.22
CA THR A 95 -9.88 9.41 -1.56
C THR A 95 -8.69 10.36 -1.66
N HIS A 96 -7.61 10.01 -0.98
CA HIS A 96 -6.33 10.70 -1.05
C HIS A 96 -5.55 10.25 -2.29
N PHE A 97 -5.11 11.21 -3.11
CA PHE A 97 -4.38 10.93 -4.35
C PHE A 97 -3.35 12.04 -4.63
N CYS A 98 -2.34 11.69 -5.42
CA CYS A 98 -1.31 12.63 -5.83
C CYS A 98 -1.75 13.37 -7.10
N TYR A 99 -1.78 14.70 -7.06
CA TYR A 99 -2.22 15.52 -8.18
C TYR A 99 -1.30 15.36 -9.40
N ARG A 100 0.01 15.21 -9.20
CA ARG A 100 0.98 15.09 -10.31
C ARG A 100 0.79 13.84 -11.15
N CYS A 101 0.63 12.69 -10.50
CA CYS A 101 0.51 11.41 -11.22
C CYS A 101 -0.92 10.89 -11.36
N GLY A 102 -1.87 11.40 -10.58
CA GLY A 102 -3.25 10.90 -10.55
C GLY A 102 -3.45 9.60 -9.77
N ASP A 103 -2.38 9.00 -9.26
CA ASP A 103 -2.44 7.74 -8.51
C ASP A 103 -2.91 7.96 -7.07
N ARG A 104 -3.63 6.97 -6.55
CA ARG A 104 -4.05 6.92 -5.14
C ARG A 104 -2.84 6.67 -4.25
N PHE A 105 -2.77 7.34 -3.11
CA PHE A 105 -1.80 7.00 -2.07
C PHE A 105 -2.11 5.61 -1.51
N ARG A 106 -1.15 4.70 -1.62
CA ARG A 106 -1.19 3.36 -1.03
C ARG A 106 -0.10 3.31 0.02
N GLN A 107 -0.47 3.03 1.26
CA GLN A 107 0.51 2.77 2.31
C GLN A 107 0.81 1.28 2.32
N LEU A 108 1.91 0.92 1.66
CA LEU A 108 2.44 -0.44 1.65
C LEU A 108 3.87 -0.34 2.18
N LYS A 109 4.08 -0.75 3.44
CA LYS A 109 5.39 -0.69 4.12
C LYS A 109 6.53 -1.25 3.25
N PHE A 110 6.23 -2.29 2.46
CA PHE A 110 7.20 -2.95 1.60
C PHE A 110 7.55 -2.19 0.30
N PHE A 111 6.58 -1.49 -0.31
CA PHE A 111 6.77 -0.83 -1.62
C PHE A 111 7.20 0.63 -1.53
N GLY A 112 7.35 1.14 -0.31
CA GLY A 112 7.86 2.47 0.02
C GLY A 112 6.82 3.58 -0.13
N ASP A 113 7.25 4.80 0.20
CA ASP A 113 6.40 5.98 0.15
C ASP A 113 6.29 6.57 -1.24
N HIS A 114 5.15 7.19 -1.52
CA HIS A 114 4.84 7.76 -2.82
C HIS A 114 5.82 8.88 -3.25
N TYR A 115 6.45 9.56 -2.30
CA TYR A 115 7.39 10.66 -2.54
C TYR A 115 8.83 10.21 -2.78
N SER A 116 9.18 8.97 -2.44
CA SER A 116 10.54 8.48 -2.67
C SER A 116 10.81 8.29 -4.18
N LYS A 117 12.04 8.55 -4.65
CA LYS A 117 12.40 8.43 -6.08
C LYS A 117 12.36 6.98 -6.58
N LEU A 118 12.74 6.04 -5.72
CA LEU A 118 12.92 4.61 -6.02
C LEU A 118 11.76 3.72 -5.52
N SER A 119 10.64 4.27 -5.07
CA SER A 119 9.47 3.45 -4.75
C SER A 119 8.90 2.82 -6.02
N VAL A 120 8.57 1.53 -5.91
CA VAL A 120 7.99 0.74 -7.01
C VAL A 120 6.68 1.36 -7.49
N PHE A 121 5.82 1.74 -6.55
CA PHE A 121 4.51 2.36 -6.82
C PHE A 121 4.50 3.88 -6.52
N GLY A 122 5.66 4.53 -6.60
CA GLY A 122 5.79 5.97 -6.37
C GLY A 122 5.31 6.86 -7.51
N CYS A 123 5.33 8.17 -7.26
CA CYS A 123 4.97 9.18 -8.25
C CYS A 123 5.77 9.01 -9.54
N LYS A 124 5.06 8.80 -10.66
CA LYS A 124 5.67 8.61 -11.99
C LYS A 124 6.57 9.79 -12.39
N PHE A 125 6.22 11.01 -12.01
CA PHE A 125 6.88 12.23 -12.48
C PHE A 125 8.04 12.72 -11.58
N ARG A 126 8.38 12.00 -10.49
CA ARG A 126 9.53 12.35 -9.62
C ARG A 126 10.86 11.74 -10.04
N TYR A 127 10.87 10.65 -10.80
CA TYR A 127 12.11 9.98 -11.24
C TYR A 127 12.14 9.87 -12.77
N LYS A 128 13.16 10.50 -13.38
CA LYS A 128 13.41 10.56 -14.84
C LYS A 128 12.14 10.83 -15.64
N ALA A 129 11.54 12.01 -15.45
CA ALA A 129 10.26 12.43 -16.06
C ALA A 129 10.21 12.21 -17.58
N ASP A 130 11.34 12.54 -18.21
CA ASP A 130 11.69 12.55 -19.63
C ASP A 130 11.95 11.17 -20.24
N LYS A 131 12.51 10.21 -19.47
CA LYS A 131 12.91 8.89 -19.98
C LYS A 131 12.03 7.76 -19.43
N PRO A 132 10.87 7.46 -20.06
CA PRO A 132 9.91 6.49 -19.53
C PRO A 132 10.44 5.05 -19.50
N LEU A 133 11.27 4.66 -20.49
CA LEU A 133 11.83 3.31 -20.56
C LEU A 133 12.80 3.06 -19.39
N GLN A 134 13.74 3.98 -19.17
CA GLN A 134 14.70 3.85 -18.08
C GLN A 134 14.01 3.86 -16.71
N ARG A 135 12.95 4.65 -16.53
CA ARG A 135 12.13 4.62 -15.32
C ARG A 135 11.51 3.23 -15.09
N LYS A 136 10.91 2.63 -16.14
CA LYS A 136 10.29 1.31 -16.05
C LYS A 136 11.32 0.23 -15.71
N ILE A 137 12.48 0.25 -16.37
CA ILE A 137 13.58 -0.70 -16.11
C ILE A 137 14.05 -0.59 -14.67
N VAL A 138 14.36 0.62 -14.18
CA VAL A 138 14.85 0.81 -12.81
C VAL A 138 13.79 0.38 -11.77
N ARG A 139 12.51 0.74 -11.96
CA ARG A 139 11.45 0.30 -11.05
C ARG A 139 11.22 -1.20 -11.09
N GLY A 140 11.32 -1.82 -12.27
CA GLY A 140 11.28 -3.26 -12.44
C GLY A 140 12.43 -3.95 -11.71
N ALA A 141 13.65 -3.44 -11.83
CA ALA A 141 14.82 -3.94 -11.12
C ALA A 141 14.67 -3.82 -9.59
N VAL A 142 14.18 -2.67 -9.08
CA VAL A 142 13.92 -2.51 -7.63
C VAL A 142 12.85 -3.48 -7.14
N PHE A 143 11.77 -3.68 -7.91
CA PHE A 143 10.72 -4.63 -7.55
C PHE A 143 11.24 -6.07 -7.55
N GLY A 144 11.93 -6.48 -8.63
CA GLY A 144 12.54 -7.80 -8.73
C GLY A 144 13.56 -8.06 -7.62
N GLY A 145 14.44 -7.10 -7.36
CA GLY A 145 15.42 -7.20 -6.26
C GLY A 145 14.75 -7.38 -4.90
N LYS A 146 13.67 -6.66 -4.62
CA LYS A 146 12.90 -6.85 -3.37
C LYS A 146 12.21 -8.22 -3.30
N LEU A 147 11.64 -8.70 -4.41
CA LEU A 147 10.99 -10.01 -4.46
C LEU A 147 11.98 -11.17 -4.28
N VAL A 148 13.23 -11.02 -4.73
CA VAL A 148 14.28 -12.03 -4.55
C VAL A 148 14.93 -11.92 -3.18
N ALA A 149 15.20 -10.70 -2.69
CA ALA A 149 15.84 -10.49 -1.39
C ALA A 149 14.95 -10.93 -0.22
N ALA A 150 13.63 -10.71 -0.27
CA ALA A 150 12.72 -11.07 0.81
C ALA A 150 12.75 -12.58 1.18
N PRO A 151 12.59 -13.54 0.25
CA PRO A 151 12.68 -14.96 0.57
C PRO A 151 14.10 -15.37 0.96
N ILE A 152 15.15 -14.82 0.33
CA ILE A 152 16.55 -15.15 0.69
C ILE A 152 16.83 -14.76 2.15
N VAL A 153 16.47 -13.54 2.54
CA VAL A 153 16.63 -13.07 3.93
C VAL A 153 15.80 -13.93 4.89
N GLY A 154 14.58 -14.32 4.48
CA GLY A 154 13.74 -15.24 5.25
C GLY A 154 14.41 -16.60 5.49
N VAL A 155 14.98 -17.20 4.44
CA VAL A 155 15.68 -18.49 4.53
C VAL A 155 16.93 -18.37 5.39
N LEU A 156 17.74 -17.33 5.20
CA LEU A 156 18.95 -17.12 6.02
C LEU A 156 18.60 -16.96 7.50
N ALA A 157 17.53 -16.22 7.82
CA ALA A 157 17.05 -16.07 9.19
C ALA A 157 16.59 -17.40 9.79
N LEU A 158 15.91 -18.25 9.01
CA LEU A 158 15.50 -19.59 9.45
C LEU A 158 16.71 -20.50 9.69
N CYS A 159 17.68 -20.53 8.77
CA CYS A 159 18.90 -21.31 8.94
C CYS A 159 19.68 -20.87 10.19
N ALA A 160 19.85 -19.56 10.39
CA ALA A 160 20.48 -19.03 11.59
C ALA A 160 19.71 -19.42 12.86
N GLY A 161 18.38 -19.34 12.83
CA GLY A 161 17.53 -19.79 13.94
C GLY A 161 17.71 -21.27 14.28
N VAL A 162 17.74 -22.15 13.27
CA VAL A 162 17.97 -23.59 13.45
C VAL A 162 19.35 -23.88 14.04
N ILE A 163 20.38 -23.20 13.57
CA ILE A 163 21.75 -23.35 14.10
C ILE A 163 21.79 -22.93 15.57
N VAL A 164 21.22 -21.78 15.92
CA VAL A 164 21.20 -21.28 17.30
C VAL A 164 20.46 -22.27 18.23
N VAL A 165 19.31 -22.78 17.80
CA VAL A 165 18.53 -23.75 18.59
C VAL A 165 19.26 -25.08 18.72
N GLY A 166 19.86 -25.59 17.64
CA GLY A 166 20.60 -26.85 17.65
C GLY A 166 21.86 -26.79 18.52
N VAL A 167 22.66 -25.72 18.39
CA VAL A 167 23.83 -25.49 19.25
C VAL A 167 23.40 -25.34 20.71
N GLY A 168 22.32 -24.59 20.98
CA GLY A 168 21.78 -24.45 22.33
C GLY A 168 21.37 -25.80 22.93
N ALA A 169 20.68 -26.64 22.15
CA ALA A 169 20.22 -27.96 22.59
C ALA A 169 21.36 -28.94 22.88
N PHE A 170 22.51 -28.81 22.21
CA PHE A 170 23.67 -29.69 22.42
C PHE A 170 24.67 -29.15 23.45
N ALA A 171 24.97 -27.85 23.39
CA ALA A 171 25.92 -27.21 24.29
C ALA A 171 25.38 -27.12 25.72
N PHE A 172 24.07 -26.93 25.90
CA PHE A 172 23.48 -26.78 27.23
C PHE A 172 23.55 -28.07 28.08
N PRO A 173 23.18 -29.26 27.57
CA PRO A 173 23.38 -30.52 28.29
C PRO A 173 24.85 -30.86 28.54
N LEU A 174 25.74 -30.61 27.58
CA LEU A 174 27.18 -30.85 27.76
C LEU A 174 27.77 -29.94 28.84
N TYR A 175 27.45 -28.65 28.79
CA TYR A 175 27.87 -27.71 29.82
C TYR A 175 27.31 -28.09 31.19
N GLY A 176 26.02 -28.44 31.26
CA GLY A 176 25.39 -28.93 32.48
C GLY A 176 26.06 -30.19 33.04
N GLY A 177 26.34 -31.17 32.18
CA GLY A 177 27.01 -32.42 32.52
C GLY A 177 28.44 -32.21 33.02
N LEU A 178 29.25 -31.42 32.29
CA LEU A 178 30.61 -31.06 32.72
C LEU A 178 30.60 -30.34 34.07
N ARG A 179 29.66 -29.41 34.27
CA ARG A 179 29.52 -28.69 35.54
C ARG A 179 29.14 -29.63 36.69
N LEU A 180 28.27 -30.62 36.44
CA LEU A 180 27.90 -31.65 37.42
C LEU A 180 29.10 -32.53 37.80
N VAL A 181 29.89 -32.98 36.82
CA VAL A 181 31.12 -33.77 37.05
C VAL A 181 32.15 -32.98 37.86
N GLN A 182 32.38 -31.70 37.53
CA GLN A 182 33.27 -30.83 38.30
C GLN A 182 32.79 -30.63 39.75
N ARG A 183 31.48 -30.50 39.94
CA ARG A 183 30.87 -30.44 41.28
C ARG A 183 31.06 -31.75 42.05
N TYR A 184 30.81 -32.89 41.40
CA TYR A 184 31.04 -34.21 41.99
C TYR A 184 32.49 -34.40 42.42
N HIS A 185 33.47 -34.05 41.58
CA HIS A 185 34.88 -34.13 41.94
C HIS A 185 35.26 -33.20 43.09
N SER A 186 34.69 -31.99 43.14
CA SER A 186 34.94 -31.05 44.25
C SER A 186 34.40 -31.58 45.58
N VAL A 187 33.18 -32.16 45.58
CA VAL A 187 32.57 -32.78 46.76
C VAL A 187 33.31 -34.06 47.17
N LYS A 188 33.73 -34.90 46.22
CA LYS A 188 34.51 -36.10 46.53
C LYS A 188 35.87 -35.76 47.15
N LYS A 189 36.52 -34.69 46.67
CA LYS A 189 37.77 -34.21 47.24
C LYS A 189 37.59 -33.71 48.67
N SER A 190 36.50 -32.97 48.97
CA SER A 190 36.23 -32.54 50.35
C SER A 190 35.95 -33.72 51.28
N VAL A 191 35.17 -34.71 50.85
CA VAL A 191 34.91 -35.93 51.65
C VAL A 191 36.19 -36.73 51.89
N ASN A 192 37.03 -36.91 50.87
CA ASN A 192 38.30 -37.64 51.02
C ASN A 192 39.27 -36.94 52.00
N LEU A 193 39.33 -35.61 51.98
CA LEU A 193 40.12 -34.81 52.94
C LEU A 193 39.61 -34.96 54.38
N GLU A 194 38.29 -35.14 54.55
CA GLU A 194 37.68 -35.39 55.85
C GLU A 194 37.95 -36.81 56.38
N THR A 195 38.02 -37.82 55.51
CA THR A 195 38.40 -39.20 55.89
C THR A 195 39.89 -39.40 56.15
N ASP A 196 40.77 -38.57 55.57
CA ASP A 196 42.23 -38.64 55.82
C ASP A 196 42.61 -37.90 57.12
N SER A 197 41.75 -36.99 57.59
CA SER A 197 41.90 -36.28 58.86
C SER A 197 41.23 -36.99 60.05
N THR A 198 40.49 -38.08 59.83
CA THR A 198 40.06 -38.97 60.92
C THR A 198 41.22 -39.86 61.38
N PRO A 199 41.69 -39.76 62.63
CA PRO A 199 42.79 -40.58 63.12
C PRO A 199 42.38 -42.06 63.12
N ARG A 200 43.21 -42.91 62.52
CA ARG A 200 43.11 -44.37 62.67
C ARG A 200 43.32 -44.71 64.15
N LEU A 201 42.23 -44.95 64.88
CA LEU A 201 42.27 -45.60 66.19
C LEU A 201 42.78 -47.03 65.97
N VAL A 202 44.07 -47.20 66.21
CA VAL A 202 44.73 -48.50 66.32
C VAL A 202 44.24 -49.11 67.63
N CYS A 203 43.28 -50.02 67.58
CA CYS A 203 42.93 -50.84 68.74
C CYS A 203 44.09 -51.81 69.01
N PHE A 204 44.92 -51.48 69.99
CA PHE A 204 45.78 -52.43 70.69
C PHE A 204 44.92 -53.18 71.72
N SER A 205 44.79 -54.51 71.58
CA SER A 205 44.75 -55.54 72.64
C SER A 205 44.39 -56.89 72.03
#